data_AF-A0A5K8AI76-F1
#
_entry.id   AF-A0A5K8AI76-F1
#
_cell.length_a   1.000
_cell.length_b   1.000
_cell.length_c   1.000
_cell.angle_alpha   90.00
_cell.angle_beta   90.00
_cell.angle_gamma   90.00
#
_symmetry.space_group_name_H-M   'P 1'
#
loop_
_entity.id
_entity.type
_entity.pdbx_description
1 polymer ?
#
loop_
_entity_poly.entity_id
_entity_poly.type
_entity_poly.pdbx_seq_one_letter_code
_entity_poly.pdbx_strand_id
1 'polypeptide(L)'
;MALYSRVGSVFPYLHAVSVGKVYLSLMSEEKRHQVIQKIGLPAITKYTITDPETLEAELMQTKTCCFGFEDQELREGVRRIADPIFNFSGKHVGCIGMSASIFNFDLKDKKKYGEMVANAARKTSADMGYQSNNGPA
;
A
#
# COMPACT_ATOMS: atom_id res chain seq x y z
N MET A 1 -15.76 -17.12 -1.63
CA MET A 1 -15.79 -15.96 -2.57
C MET A 1 -14.40 -15.82 -3.18
N ALA A 2 -14.26 -15.94 -4.50
CA ALA A 2 -12.97 -15.81 -5.16
C ALA A 2 -12.52 -14.34 -5.22
N LEU A 3 -11.26 -14.08 -4.88
CA LEU A 3 -10.60 -12.80 -5.13
C LEU A 3 -10.17 -12.78 -6.59
N TYR A 4 -10.73 -11.86 -7.37
CA TYR A 4 -10.37 -11.71 -8.78
C TYR A 4 -10.02 -10.25 -9.04
N SER A 5 -8.93 -10.04 -9.76
CA SER A 5 -8.51 -8.75 -10.31
C SER A 5 -8.25 -8.94 -11.80
N ARG A 6 -8.57 -7.92 -12.61
CA ARG A 6 -8.27 -7.93 -14.04
C ARG A 6 -7.00 -7.11 -14.27
N VAL A 7 -6.13 -7.59 -15.16
CA VAL A 7 -5.03 -6.76 -15.66
C VAL A 7 -5.64 -5.53 -16.34
N GLY A 8 -5.11 -4.34 -16.01
CA GLY A 8 -5.65 -3.06 -16.47
C GLY A 8 -6.77 -2.48 -15.59
N SER A 9 -7.16 -3.14 -14.49
CA SER A 9 -8.06 -2.54 -13.50
C SER A 9 -7.45 -1.29 -12.87
N VAL A 10 -8.29 -0.28 -12.65
CA VAL A 10 -7.92 0.98 -12.00
C VAL A 10 -8.72 1.12 -10.70
N PHE A 11 -8.04 1.57 -9.64
CA PHE A 11 -8.68 1.93 -8.38
C PHE A 11 -8.80 3.45 -8.29
N PRO A 12 -10.02 4.02 -8.21
CA PRO A 12 -10.21 5.46 -8.24
C PRO A 12 -9.76 6.17 -6.96
N TYR A 13 -9.70 5.45 -5.84
CA TYR A 13 -9.47 6.02 -4.51
C TYR A 13 -8.20 5.44 -3.88
N LEU A 14 -7.13 6.24 -3.85
CA LEU A 14 -5.82 5.78 -3.37
C LEU A 14 -5.81 5.49 -1.86
N HIS A 15 -6.60 6.22 -1.08
CA HIS A 15 -6.62 6.09 0.38
C HIS A 15 -7.17 4.75 0.85
N ALA A 16 -8.02 4.11 0.04
CA ALA A 16 -8.74 2.90 0.42
C ALA A 16 -8.11 1.62 -0.14
N VAL A 17 -6.91 1.68 -0.72
CA VAL A 17 -6.20 0.52 -1.27
C VAL A 17 -4.75 0.48 -0.84
N SER A 18 -4.25 -0.71 -0.52
CA SER A 18 -2.88 -0.91 -0.01
C SER A 18 -1.80 -0.30 -0.92
N VAL A 19 -1.89 -0.51 -2.23
CA VAL A 19 -0.98 0.11 -3.21
C VAL A 19 -1.09 1.64 -3.19
N GLY A 20 -2.30 2.18 -3.08
CA GLY A 20 -2.54 3.62 -3.08
C GLY A 20 -1.96 4.29 -1.84
N LYS A 21 -2.04 3.63 -0.68
CA LYS A 21 -1.36 4.07 0.55
C LYS A 21 0.15 4.08 0.41
N VAL A 22 0.75 3.08 -0.25
CA VAL A 22 2.19 3.11 -0.61
C VAL A 22 2.51 4.31 -1.49
N TYR A 23 1.71 4.56 -2.53
CA TYR A 23 1.92 5.74 -3.39
C TYR A 23 1.83 7.05 -2.60
N LEU A 24 0.83 7.20 -1.74
CA LEU A 24 0.62 8.40 -0.92
C LEU A 24 1.74 8.60 0.11
N SER A 25 2.22 7.53 0.75
CA SER A 25 3.27 7.60 1.78
C SER A 25 4.64 7.98 1.22
N LEU A 26 4.87 7.72 -0.07
CA LEU A 26 6.12 8.08 -0.78
C LEU A 26 6.09 9.48 -1.41
N MET A 27 4.94 10.15 -1.45
CA MET A 27 4.85 11.54 -1.91
C MET A 27 5.38 12.53 -0.86
N SER A 28 5.81 13.72 -1.32
CA SER A 28 5.97 14.85 -0.40
C SER A 28 4.64 15.18 0.27
N GLU A 29 4.71 15.77 1.45
CA GLU A 29 3.51 16.14 2.22
C GLU A 29 2.58 17.05 1.41
N GLU A 30 3.13 18.07 0.74
CA GLU A 30 2.37 19.00 -0.08
C GLU A 30 1.69 18.28 -1.24
N LYS A 31 2.41 17.39 -1.92
CA LYS A 31 1.86 16.64 -3.05
C LYS A 31 0.77 15.67 -2.60
N ARG A 32 0.98 14.99 -1.48
CA ARG A 32 0.01 14.09 -0.86
C ARG A 32 -1.27 14.85 -0.50
N HIS A 33 -1.17 15.99 0.18
CA HIS A 33 -2.32 16.82 0.52
C HIS A 33 -3.08 17.28 -0.73
N GLN A 34 -2.40 17.74 -1.78
CA GLN A 34 -3.04 18.11 -3.04
C GLN A 34 -3.80 16.94 -3.69
N VAL A 35 -3.20 15.74 -3.67
CA VAL A 35 -3.84 14.54 -4.22
C VAL A 35 -5.07 14.14 -3.42
N ILE A 36 -4.98 14.14 -2.08
CA ILE A 36 -6.10 13.83 -1.19
C ILE A 36 -7.23 14.85 -1.35
N GLN A 37 -6.92 16.14 -1.40
CA GLN A 37 -7.91 17.20 -1.64
C GLN A 37 -8.61 17.06 -3.00
N LYS A 38 -7.87 16.62 -4.03
CA LYS A 38 -8.42 16.45 -5.39
C LYS A 38 -9.28 15.21 -5.54
N ILE A 39 -8.85 14.07 -4.96
CA ILE A 39 -9.53 12.78 -5.12
C ILE A 39 -10.66 12.61 -4.08
N GLY A 40 -10.48 13.17 -2.88
CA GLY A 40 -11.36 13.00 -1.74
C GLY A 40 -11.14 11.68 -1.00
N LEU A 41 -11.84 11.54 0.13
CA LEU A 41 -11.82 10.36 1.01
C LEU A 41 -13.24 9.76 1.15
N PRO A 42 -13.90 9.32 0.07
CA PRO A 42 -15.25 8.75 0.18
C PRO A 42 -15.23 7.47 1.03
N ALA A 43 -16.31 7.26 1.78
CA ALA A 43 -16.59 6.01 2.46
C ALA A 43 -17.02 4.95 1.42
N ILE A 44 -16.18 3.95 1.18
CA ILE A 44 -16.46 2.84 0.25
C ILE A 44 -17.10 1.67 1.01
N THR A 45 -16.58 1.40 2.20
CA THR A 45 -17.11 0.47 3.19
C THR A 45 -17.13 1.16 4.55
N LYS A 46 -17.73 0.52 5.56
CA LYS A 46 -17.68 1.02 6.95
C LYS A 46 -16.28 1.02 7.57
N TYR A 47 -15.29 0.40 6.91
CA TYR A 47 -13.90 0.34 7.36
C TYR A 47 -13.02 1.38 6.65
N THR A 48 -13.52 2.05 5.62
CA THR A 48 -12.75 3.06 4.89
C THR A 48 -12.35 4.21 5.81
N ILE A 49 -11.08 4.56 5.80
CA ILE A 49 -10.58 5.74 6.52
C ILE A 49 -11.04 6.99 5.77
N THR A 50 -11.93 7.79 6.38
CA THR A 50 -12.44 9.02 5.77
C THR A 50 -11.91 10.28 6.42
N ASP A 51 -11.20 10.14 7.54
CA ASP A 51 -10.60 11.24 8.28
C ASP A 51 -9.15 11.49 7.82
N PRO A 52 -8.80 12.71 7.38
CA PRO A 52 -7.46 13.03 6.89
C PRO A 52 -6.36 12.81 7.91
N GLU A 53 -6.59 13.13 9.20
CA GLU A 53 -5.56 12.97 10.24
C GLU A 53 -5.27 11.49 10.52
N THR A 54 -6.32 10.68 10.57
CA THR A 54 -6.23 9.22 10.70
C THR A 54 -5.49 8.61 9.52
N LEU A 55 -5.80 9.05 8.30
CA LEU A 55 -5.09 8.59 7.10
C LEU A 55 -3.61 8.99 7.17
N GLU A 56 -3.31 10.23 7.54
CA GLU A 56 -1.93 10.71 7.64
C GLU A 56 -1.11 9.87 8.64
N ALA A 57 -1.68 9.58 9.81
CA ALA A 57 -1.04 8.70 10.80
C ALA A 57 -0.74 7.30 10.22
N GLU A 58 -1.66 6.74 9.43
CA GLU A 58 -1.45 5.44 8.78
C GLU A 58 -0.41 5.51 7.65
N LEU A 59 -0.36 6.60 6.89
CA LEU A 59 0.65 6.79 5.84
C LEU A 59 2.05 6.96 6.44
N MET A 60 2.18 7.59 7.60
CA MET A 60 3.44 7.65 8.35
C MET A 60 3.87 6.26 8.85
N GLN A 61 2.92 5.43 9.29
CA GLN A 61 3.22 4.01 9.59
C GLN A 61 3.63 3.23 8.35
N THR A 62 2.95 3.44 7.22
CA THR A 62 3.28 2.81 5.94
C THR A 62 4.70 3.15 5.51
N LYS A 63 5.12 4.40 5.69
CA LYS A 63 6.48 4.86 5.37
C LYS A 63 7.55 4.22 6.26
N THR A 64 7.27 4.00 7.54
CA THR A 64 8.23 3.43 8.51
C THR A 64 8.27 1.90 8.48
N CYS A 65 7.14 1.24 8.26
CA CYS A 65 7.01 -0.21 8.24
C CYS A 65 7.22 -0.82 6.84
N CYS A 66 7.45 0.02 5.83
CA CYS A 66 7.72 -0.32 4.41
C CYS A 66 6.58 -0.96 3.61
N PHE A 67 5.42 -1.27 4.20
CA PHE A 67 4.29 -1.80 3.45
C PHE A 67 2.97 -1.06 3.74
N GLY A 68 2.17 -0.87 2.69
CA GLY A 68 0.80 -0.38 2.80
C GLY A 68 -0.15 -1.53 3.13
N PHE A 69 -1.09 -1.28 4.04
CA PHE A 69 -2.09 -2.26 4.46
C PHE A 69 -3.49 -1.73 4.19
N GLU A 70 -4.36 -2.59 3.71
CA GLU A 70 -5.78 -2.31 3.52
C GLU A 70 -6.59 -3.32 4.33
N ASP A 71 -7.35 -2.86 5.32
CA ASP A 71 -8.27 -3.70 6.08
C ASP A 71 -9.71 -3.43 5.66
N GLN A 72 -10.14 -4.13 4.62
CA GLN A 72 -11.54 -4.14 4.18
C GLN A 72 -12.06 -2.79 3.67
N GLU A 73 -11.18 -1.84 3.40
CA GLU A 73 -11.53 -0.46 3.03
C GLU A 73 -12.11 -0.35 1.62
N LEU A 74 -11.60 -1.10 0.65
CA LEU A 74 -12.21 -1.14 -0.69
C LEU A 74 -13.34 -2.18 -0.75
N ARG A 75 -13.21 -3.29 -0.02
CA ARG A 75 -14.15 -4.41 -0.06
C ARG A 75 -14.19 -5.14 1.27
N GLU A 76 -15.38 -5.22 1.85
CA GLU A 76 -15.60 -5.98 3.09
C GLU A 76 -15.16 -7.44 2.94
N GLY A 77 -14.53 -7.97 4.00
CA GLY A 77 -13.99 -9.32 4.03
C GLY A 77 -12.68 -9.53 3.27
N VAL A 78 -12.02 -8.48 2.75
CA VAL A 78 -10.74 -8.57 2.03
C VAL A 78 -9.66 -7.74 2.72
N ARG A 79 -8.47 -8.33 2.86
CA ARG A 79 -7.24 -7.65 3.30
C ARG A 79 -6.21 -7.67 2.20
N ARG A 80 -5.45 -6.58 2.08
CA ARG A 80 -4.34 -6.47 1.12
C ARG A 80 -3.10 -5.87 1.77
N ILE A 81 -1.94 -6.32 1.31
CA ILE A 81 -0.64 -5.74 1.63
C ILE A 81 0.08 -5.44 0.33
N ALA A 82 0.76 -4.31 0.26
CA ALA A 82 1.63 -3.96 -0.86
C ALA A 82 2.92 -3.28 -0.38
N ASP A 83 4.00 -3.43 -1.13
CA ASP A 83 5.30 -2.83 -0.86
C ASP A 83 5.90 -2.27 -2.17
N PRO A 84 6.58 -1.11 -2.13
CA PRO A 84 7.07 -0.42 -3.32
C PRO A 84 8.21 -1.14 -4.04
N ILE A 85 8.22 -1.00 -5.36
CA ILE A 85 9.29 -1.41 -6.26
C ILE A 85 10.03 -0.16 -6.74
N PHE A 86 11.35 -0.19 -6.64
CA PHE A 86 12.23 0.86 -7.12
C PHE A 86 13.06 0.38 -8.30
N ASN A 87 13.40 1.30 -9.22
CA ASN A 87 14.34 1.02 -10.32
C ASN A 87 15.79 1.38 -9.93
N PHE A 88 16.72 1.17 -10.87
CA PHE A 88 18.14 1.51 -10.70
C PHE A 88 18.45 2.96 -10.29
N SER A 89 17.57 3.92 -10.59
CA SER A 89 17.74 5.33 -10.20
C SER A 89 17.15 5.65 -8.82
N GLY A 90 16.67 4.64 -8.08
CA GLY A 90 15.94 4.82 -6.81
C GLY A 90 14.54 5.42 -6.97
N LYS A 91 13.99 5.44 -8.19
CA LYS A 91 12.63 5.94 -8.44
C LYS A 91 11.61 4.85 -8.16
N HIS A 92 10.56 5.19 -7.42
CA HIS A 92 9.38 4.32 -7.25
C HIS A 92 8.69 4.12 -8.61
N VAL A 93 8.57 2.86 -9.05
CA VAL A 93 8.04 2.49 -10.38
C VAL A 93 6.81 1.58 -10.32
N GLY A 94 6.45 1.06 -9.15
CA GLY A 94 5.28 0.20 -8.97
C GLY A 94 5.24 -0.41 -7.57
N CYS A 95 4.32 -1.34 -7.35
CA CYS A 95 4.25 -2.10 -6.11
C CYS A 95 4.05 -3.59 -6.41
N ILE A 96 4.46 -4.45 -5.49
CA ILE A 96 4.02 -5.85 -5.44
C ILE A 96 3.24 -6.07 -4.16
N GLY A 97 2.25 -6.96 -4.20
CA GLY A 97 1.37 -7.16 -3.06
C GLY A 97 0.59 -8.46 -3.13
N MET A 98 -0.12 -8.74 -2.04
CA MET A 98 -1.00 -9.89 -1.92
C MET A 98 -2.39 -9.46 -1.44
N SER A 99 -3.39 -10.26 -1.79
CA SER A 99 -4.77 -10.11 -1.34
C SER A 99 -5.26 -11.42 -0.76
N ALA A 100 -5.96 -11.37 0.37
CA ALA A 100 -6.56 -12.54 1.00
C ALA A 100 -7.90 -12.18 1.66
N SER A 101 -8.78 -13.17 1.84
CA SER A 101 -9.98 -12.98 2.64
C SER A 101 -9.61 -12.88 4.12
N ILE A 102 -10.41 -12.18 4.93
CA ILE A 102 -10.20 -12.10 6.39
C ILE A 102 -10.16 -13.47 7.09
N PHE A 103 -10.79 -14.49 6.51
CA PHE A 103 -10.74 -15.88 7.02
C PHE A 103 -9.36 -16.55 6.86
N ASN A 104 -8.52 -16.05 5.97
CA ASN A 104 -7.18 -16.59 5.66
C ASN A 104 -6.05 -15.62 6.04
N PHE A 105 -6.41 -14.43 6.52
CA PHE A 105 -5.47 -13.39 6.91
C PHE A 105 -5.98 -12.71 8.17
N ASP A 106 -5.48 -13.17 9.33
CA ASP A 106 -5.70 -12.57 10.64
C ASP A 106 -4.80 -11.33 10.84
N LEU A 107 -5.26 -10.33 11.59
CA LEU A 107 -4.47 -9.13 11.89
C LEU A 107 -3.15 -9.43 12.58
N LYS A 108 -3.10 -10.50 13.40
CA LYS A 108 -1.84 -10.93 14.04
C LYS A 108 -0.77 -11.35 13.02
N ASP A 109 -1.18 -11.75 11.82
CA ASP A 109 -0.28 -12.15 10.72
C ASP A 109 0.16 -10.96 9.84
N LYS A 110 -0.33 -9.73 10.12
CA LYS A 110 -0.02 -8.53 9.31
C LYS A 110 1.48 -8.34 9.12
N LYS A 111 2.26 -8.45 10.20
CA LYS A 111 3.71 -8.29 10.15
C LYS A 111 4.38 -9.40 9.31
N LYS A 112 3.99 -10.66 9.51
CA LYS A 112 4.51 -11.81 8.77
C LYS A 112 4.29 -11.66 7.27
N TYR A 113 3.07 -11.35 6.85
CA TYR A 113 2.77 -11.16 5.43
C TYR A 113 3.40 -9.86 4.88
N GLY A 114 3.50 -8.82 5.70
CA GLY A 114 4.27 -7.61 5.39
C GLY A 114 5.71 -7.92 5.01
N GLU A 115 6.42 -8.67 5.85
CA GLU A 115 7.81 -9.10 5.61
C GLU A 115 7.94 -9.97 4.35
N MET A 116 6.97 -10.85 4.08
CA MET A 116 6.98 -11.67 2.85
C MET A 116 6.84 -10.80 1.60
N VAL A 117 5.91 -9.84 1.59
CA VAL A 117 5.71 -8.93 0.46
C VAL A 117 6.92 -8.00 0.30
N ALA A 118 7.47 -7.48 1.40
CA ALA A 118 8.68 -6.66 1.38
C ALA A 118 9.89 -7.40 0.80
N ASN A 119 10.06 -8.69 1.14
CA ASN A 119 11.10 -9.52 0.55
C ASN A 119 10.93 -9.67 -0.97
N ALA A 120 9.70 -9.88 -1.44
CA ALA A 120 9.40 -9.97 -2.86
C ALA A 120 9.65 -8.62 -3.57
N ALA A 121 9.27 -7.50 -2.95
CA ALA A 121 9.48 -6.15 -3.48
C ALA A 121 10.96 -5.80 -3.59
N ARG A 122 11.76 -6.10 -2.54
CA ARG A 122 13.22 -5.92 -2.55
C ARG A 122 13.89 -6.74 -3.65
N LYS A 123 13.52 -8.01 -3.81
CA LYS A 123 14.04 -8.85 -4.89
C LYS A 123 13.69 -8.27 -6.27
N THR A 124 12.43 -7.90 -6.46
CA THR A 124 11.97 -7.30 -7.72
C THR A 124 12.68 -5.97 -8.02
N SER A 125 12.93 -5.16 -6.99
CA SER A 125 13.68 -3.91 -7.13
C SER A 125 15.14 -4.17 -7.51
N ALA A 126 15.79 -5.16 -6.90
CA ALA A 126 17.14 -5.57 -7.25
C ALA A 126 17.23 -6.08 -8.70
N ASP A 127 16.23 -6.85 -9.16
CA ASP A 127 16.11 -7.28 -10.56
C ASP A 127 15.90 -6.08 -11.51
N MET A 128 15.34 -4.97 -11.01
CA MET A 128 15.21 -3.67 -11.70
C MET A 128 16.45 -2.76 -11.55
N GLY A 129 17.55 -3.30 -11.00
CA GLY A 129 18.83 -2.62 -10.83
C GLY A 129 18.92 -1.71 -9.61
N TYR A 130 17.91 -1.69 -8.73
CA TYR A 130 17.96 -0.92 -7.50
C TYR A 130 19.01 -1.50 -6.56
N GLN A 131 20.07 -0.73 -6.32
CA GLN A 131 21.06 -1.04 -5.31
C GLN A 131 20.65 -0.30 -4.03
N SER A 132 20.31 -1.07 -3.00
CA SER A 132 20.07 -0.54 -1.65
C SER A 132 21.40 -0.08 -1.05
N ASN A 133 22.02 0.95 -1.62
CA ASN A 133 23.11 1.67 -0.96
C ASN A 133 22.47 2.54 0.13
N ASN A 134 22.11 1.89 1.23
CA ASN A 134 21.95 2.37 2.60
C ASN A 134 21.03 1.38 3.33
N GLY A 135 21.53 0.81 4.43
CA GLY A 135 20.70 0.19 5.46
C GLY A 135 19.73 1.21 6.07
N PRO A 136 18.86 0.78 6.99
CA PRO A 136 17.76 1.62 7.46
C PRO A 136 18.29 2.91 8.07
N ALA A 137 17.77 4.04 7.59
CA ALA A 137 17.75 5.30 8.32
C ALA A 137 16.67 5.23 9.40
#